data_AF-A0A165DMQ2-F1
#
_entry.id   AF-A0A165DMQ2-F1
#
_cell.length_a   1.000
_cell.length_b   1.000
_cell.length_c   1.000
_cell.angle_alpha   90.00
_cell.angle_beta   90.00
_cell.angle_gamma   90.00
#
_symmetry.space_group_name_H-M   'P 1'
#
loop_
_entity.id
_entity.type
_entity.pdbx_description
1 polymer ?
#
loop_
_entity_poly.entity_id
_entity_poly.type
_entity_poly.pdbx_seq_one_letter_code
_entity_poly.pdbx_strand_id
1 'polypeptide(L)'
;MHDSYCELSLPFASSPELLERYTNASGGIRTGMLMEHLDSLAGGIAYKHVLGPGVDELPKDQPFYMVTASVDRMDMLAPMYPVRDMRLSGQVIHTGKSSMEVAVRMEAIQKDGTEETIMLGRFFMVCRDARTHKASPINPLIIDLEEDKTLFAIGEKHKAKRQTRASAALTRVPPTSAEAAALHQMYLQYVQNEKGDFVGPDGLHRVWMGDTKLEKCMMMFPQERNVHQKIFGGYLMRLAYELGFATAELLTGCHVLFLSLDGISFAKPVPIGSILRLTSQILHTTKSEQFPGIVHVGVQANVVDVATGKEQTTNDFRFTWCTDYQLPLKRKVVPKTYKEAMLWLEGKRALDMGAQIRGLLKRV
;
A
#
# COMPACT_ATOMS: atom_id res chain seq x y z
N MET A 1 -10.99 15.98 -18.31
CA MET A 1 -9.90 15.15 -17.69
C MET A 1 -9.40 13.97 -18.55
N HIS A 2 -10.09 13.61 -19.65
CA HIS A 2 -9.81 12.40 -20.45
C HIS A 2 -8.47 12.36 -21.19
N ASP A 3 -7.85 13.50 -21.47
CA ASP A 3 -6.57 13.57 -22.20
C ASP A 3 -5.42 12.80 -21.52
N SER A 4 -5.54 12.61 -20.21
CA SER A 4 -4.57 11.86 -19.39
C SER A 4 -4.93 10.38 -19.23
N TYR A 5 -6.06 9.92 -19.75
CA TYR A 5 -6.51 8.54 -19.58
C TYR A 5 -5.53 7.55 -20.22
N CYS A 6 -5.18 6.53 -19.44
CA CYS A 6 -4.39 5.39 -19.88
C CYS A 6 -4.99 4.11 -19.29
N GLU A 7 -4.81 3.00 -20.02
CA GLU A 7 -5.18 1.68 -19.56
C GLU A 7 -4.15 0.62 -19.97
N LEU A 8 -4.14 -0.47 -19.22
CA LEU A 8 -3.34 -1.66 -19.44
C LEU A 8 -4.26 -2.87 -19.30
N SER A 9 -4.43 -3.60 -20.39
CA SER A 9 -5.19 -4.86 -20.41
C SER A 9 -4.27 -6.04 -20.09
N LEU A 10 -4.75 -6.92 -19.21
CA LEU A 10 -4.06 -8.13 -18.76
C LEU A 10 -4.94 -9.35 -19.11
N PRO A 11 -4.87 -9.84 -20.37
CA PRO A 11 -5.71 -10.92 -20.85
C PRO A 11 -5.15 -12.29 -20.42
N PHE A 12 -5.27 -12.59 -19.13
CA PHE A 12 -4.77 -13.84 -18.54
C PHE A 12 -5.39 -15.10 -19.13
N ALA A 13 -6.65 -15.05 -19.58
CA ALA A 13 -7.36 -16.17 -20.16
C ALA A 13 -6.81 -16.56 -21.54
N SER A 14 -6.38 -15.59 -22.35
CA SER A 14 -5.88 -15.83 -23.72
C SER A 14 -4.35 -15.83 -23.83
N SER A 15 -3.61 -15.44 -22.78
CA SER A 15 -2.15 -15.48 -22.74
C SER A 15 -1.63 -16.29 -21.54
N PRO A 16 -1.37 -17.60 -21.73
CA PRO A 16 -0.81 -18.46 -20.69
C PRO A 16 0.56 -17.98 -20.16
N GLU A 17 1.42 -17.46 -21.03
CA GLU A 17 2.74 -16.96 -20.65
C GLU A 17 2.65 -15.70 -19.77
N LEU A 18 1.66 -14.84 -20.05
CA LEU A 18 1.37 -13.69 -19.20
C LEU A 18 0.84 -14.15 -17.85
N LEU A 19 -0.14 -15.06 -17.83
CA LEU A 19 -0.69 -15.62 -16.60
C LEU A 19 0.41 -16.26 -15.73
N GLU A 20 1.31 -17.04 -16.31
CA GLU A 20 2.43 -17.68 -15.60
C GLU A 20 3.30 -16.65 -14.87
N ARG A 21 3.64 -15.53 -15.53
CA ARG A 21 4.45 -14.45 -14.93
C ARG A 21 3.77 -13.81 -13.72
N TYR A 22 2.44 -13.78 -13.69
CA TYR A 22 1.64 -13.15 -12.64
C TYR A 22 1.09 -14.15 -11.63
N THR A 23 1.25 -15.45 -11.84
CA THR A 23 0.74 -16.48 -10.92
C THR A 23 1.64 -16.56 -9.68
N ASN A 24 1.02 -16.61 -8.50
CA ASN A 24 1.70 -16.82 -7.23
C ASN A 24 1.77 -18.32 -6.88
N ALA A 25 2.54 -18.67 -5.84
CA ALA A 25 2.74 -20.07 -5.43
C ALA A 25 1.45 -20.81 -5.01
N SER A 26 0.36 -20.08 -4.79
CA SER A 26 -0.94 -20.59 -4.34
C SER A 26 -1.99 -20.59 -5.47
N GLY A 27 -1.58 -20.32 -6.72
CA GLY A 27 -2.47 -20.31 -7.88
C GLY A 27 -3.32 -19.06 -8.05
N GLY A 28 -3.10 -18.02 -7.24
CA GLY A 28 -3.71 -16.69 -7.40
C GLY A 28 -2.79 -15.73 -8.16
N ILE A 29 -3.17 -14.46 -8.26
CA ILE A 29 -2.33 -13.41 -8.87
C ILE A 29 -1.38 -12.79 -7.84
N ARG A 30 -0.17 -12.43 -8.27
CA ARG A 30 0.83 -11.68 -7.51
C ARG A 30 0.37 -10.23 -7.32
N THR A 31 -0.40 -9.96 -6.26
CA THR A 31 -0.91 -8.61 -5.93
C THR A 31 0.19 -7.55 -5.88
N GLY A 32 1.36 -7.87 -5.32
CA GLY A 32 2.50 -6.95 -5.28
C GLY A 32 2.96 -6.50 -6.67
N MET A 33 2.87 -7.38 -7.68
CA MET A 33 3.19 -7.04 -9.07
C MET A 33 2.13 -6.13 -9.69
N LEU A 34 0.85 -6.36 -9.38
CA LEU A 34 -0.23 -5.45 -9.79
C LEU A 34 -0.07 -4.05 -9.16
N MET A 35 0.32 -3.97 -7.89
CA MET A 35 0.62 -2.69 -7.23
C MET A 35 1.77 -1.94 -7.89
N GLU A 36 2.83 -2.66 -8.29
CA GLU A 36 3.93 -2.10 -9.06
C GLU A 36 3.45 -1.54 -10.41
N HIS A 37 2.57 -2.26 -11.10
CA HIS A 37 2.01 -1.80 -12.38
C HIS A 37 1.05 -0.62 -12.22
N LEU A 38 0.31 -0.53 -11.11
CA LEU A 38 -0.52 0.64 -10.80
C LEU A 38 0.33 1.90 -10.60
N ASP A 39 1.50 1.79 -9.94
CA ASP A 39 2.45 2.91 -9.85
C ASP A 39 3.01 3.29 -11.22
N SER A 40 3.36 2.29 -12.06
CA SER A 40 3.89 2.53 -13.41
C SER A 40 2.86 3.23 -14.28
N LEU A 41 1.60 2.78 -14.22
CA LEU A 41 0.47 3.38 -14.90
C LEU A 41 0.26 4.83 -14.42
N ALA A 42 0.29 5.08 -13.11
CA ALA A 42 0.17 6.43 -12.57
C ALA A 42 1.32 7.34 -13.03
N GLY A 43 2.54 6.81 -13.12
CA GLY A 43 3.69 7.46 -13.74
C GLY A 43 3.44 7.85 -15.20
N GLY A 44 2.98 6.89 -16.01
CA GLY A 44 2.66 7.10 -17.43
C GLY A 44 1.59 8.16 -17.64
N ILE A 45 0.48 8.08 -16.89
CA ILE A 45 -0.60 9.06 -16.88
C ILE A 45 -0.07 10.45 -16.54
N ALA A 46 0.82 10.55 -15.55
CA ALA A 46 1.39 11.81 -15.12
C ALA A 46 2.30 12.44 -16.19
N TYR A 47 3.11 11.64 -16.90
CA TYR A 47 3.88 12.13 -18.04
C TYR A 47 2.98 12.56 -19.19
N LYS A 48 1.97 11.75 -19.54
CA LYS A 48 1.00 12.07 -20.59
C LYS A 48 0.27 13.39 -20.30
N HIS A 49 -0.10 13.64 -19.04
CA HIS A 49 -0.72 14.90 -18.63
C HIS A 49 0.17 16.13 -18.86
N VAL A 50 1.48 16.02 -18.58
CA VAL A 50 2.41 17.16 -18.74
C VAL A 50 2.81 17.36 -20.20
N LEU A 51 3.02 16.29 -20.95
CA LEU A 51 3.51 16.34 -22.32
C LEU A 51 2.40 16.49 -23.37
N GLY A 52 1.15 16.15 -23.02
CA GLY A 52 -0.01 16.21 -23.90
C GLY A 52 -0.49 14.83 -24.37
N PRO A 53 -1.72 14.74 -24.91
CA PRO A 53 -2.40 13.48 -25.20
C PRO A 53 -1.78 12.65 -26.34
N GLY A 54 -1.05 13.29 -27.26
CA GLY A 54 -0.44 12.64 -28.42
C GLY A 54 0.92 12.00 -28.17
N VAL A 55 1.34 11.86 -26.91
CA VAL A 55 2.63 11.25 -26.56
C VAL A 55 2.46 9.78 -26.27
N ASP A 56 2.98 8.94 -27.16
CA ASP A 56 3.00 7.48 -27.02
C ASP A 56 4.31 6.96 -26.38
N GLU A 57 5.41 7.68 -26.54
CA GLU A 57 6.71 7.34 -25.96
C GLU A 57 7.33 8.52 -25.22
N LEU A 58 7.99 8.27 -24.09
CA LEU A 58 8.69 9.31 -23.33
C LEU A 58 9.91 9.83 -24.12
N PRO A 59 10.00 11.15 -24.40
CA PRO A 59 11.24 11.77 -24.85
C PRO A 59 12.41 11.45 -23.91
N LYS A 60 13.59 11.15 -24.48
CA LYS A 60 14.79 10.76 -23.71
C LYS A 60 15.34 11.89 -22.84
N ASP A 61 15.27 13.13 -23.33
CA ASP A 61 15.79 14.32 -22.65
C ASP A 61 14.64 15.24 -22.26
N GLN A 62 14.20 15.15 -20.99
CA GLN A 62 13.18 16.03 -20.45
C GLN A 62 13.77 16.97 -19.40
N PRO A 63 13.37 18.25 -19.39
CA PRO A 63 13.81 19.19 -18.36
C PRO A 63 13.14 18.94 -17.00
N PHE A 64 12.24 17.96 -16.92
CA PHE A 64 11.51 17.61 -15.70
C PHE A 64 11.33 16.10 -15.56
N TYR A 65 10.83 15.72 -14.39
CA TYR A 65 10.50 14.35 -14.07
C TYR A 65 9.34 14.19 -13.11
N MET A 66 8.62 13.08 -13.28
CA MET A 66 7.54 12.67 -12.40
C MET A 66 8.02 11.65 -11.38
N VAL A 67 7.67 11.88 -10.11
CA VAL A 67 7.89 10.94 -9.01
C VAL A 67 6.61 10.69 -8.24
N THR A 68 6.43 9.46 -7.79
CA THR A 68 5.39 9.11 -6.81
C THR A 68 5.79 9.66 -5.44
N ALA A 69 5.05 10.64 -4.93
CA ALA A 69 5.29 11.22 -3.61
C ALA A 69 4.56 10.46 -2.51
N SER A 70 3.33 10.02 -2.78
CA SER A 70 2.53 9.21 -1.86
C SER A 70 1.47 8.42 -2.60
N VAL A 71 1.05 7.29 -2.03
CA VAL A 71 -0.15 6.56 -2.45
C VAL A 71 -1.17 6.68 -1.33
N ASP A 72 -2.44 6.90 -1.65
CA ASP A 72 -3.50 6.82 -0.64
C ASP A 72 -3.82 5.36 -0.29
N ARG A 73 -4.63 5.16 0.74
CA ARG A 73 -5.11 3.83 1.13
C ARG A 73 -5.81 3.14 -0.07
N MET A 74 -5.46 1.88 -0.29
CA MET A 74 -6.06 1.00 -1.29
C MET A 74 -6.72 -0.17 -0.56
N ASP A 75 -8.04 -0.32 -0.68
CA ASP A 75 -8.77 -1.46 -0.14
C ASP A 75 -9.28 -2.35 -1.29
N MET A 76 -9.30 -3.66 -1.06
CA MET A 76 -9.97 -4.61 -1.93
C MET A 76 -11.49 -4.44 -1.81
N LEU A 77 -12.15 -4.23 -2.95
CA LEU A 77 -13.60 -4.08 -3.05
C LEU A 77 -14.27 -5.40 -3.44
N ALA A 78 -13.56 -6.23 -4.19
CA ALA A 78 -13.99 -7.54 -4.65
C ALA A 78 -12.80 -8.52 -4.67
N PRO A 79 -13.04 -9.85 -4.63
CA PRO A 79 -11.97 -10.84 -4.60
C PRO A 79 -11.22 -10.94 -5.93
N MET A 80 -9.91 -11.16 -5.85
CA MET A 80 -9.07 -11.45 -7.04
C MET A 80 -9.17 -12.89 -7.53
N TYR A 81 -9.75 -13.78 -6.73
CA TYR A 81 -9.96 -15.18 -7.08
C TYR A 81 -11.46 -15.43 -7.28
N PRO A 82 -11.88 -16.19 -8.30
CA PRO A 82 -11.06 -16.85 -9.33
C PRO A 82 -10.34 -15.84 -10.25
N VAL A 83 -9.21 -16.28 -10.81
CA VAL A 83 -8.42 -15.47 -11.75
C VAL A 83 -9.23 -15.20 -13.01
N ARG A 84 -9.28 -13.93 -13.41
CA ARG A 84 -10.03 -13.40 -14.56
C ARG A 84 -9.16 -12.42 -15.32
N ASP A 85 -9.49 -12.13 -16.56
CA ASP A 85 -8.85 -11.03 -17.30
C ASP A 85 -8.99 -9.75 -16.49
N MET A 86 -7.94 -8.92 -16.49
CA MET A 86 -7.92 -7.70 -15.69
C MET A 86 -7.62 -6.48 -16.54
N ARG A 87 -8.12 -5.33 -16.11
CA ARG A 87 -7.75 -4.03 -16.68
C ARG A 87 -7.31 -3.08 -15.57
N LEU A 88 -6.15 -2.49 -15.74
CA LEU A 88 -5.70 -1.36 -14.93
C LEU A 88 -5.97 -0.10 -15.74
N SER A 89 -6.68 0.87 -15.19
CA SER A 89 -7.00 2.13 -15.86
C SER A 89 -6.80 3.30 -14.91
N GLY A 90 -6.64 4.51 -15.43
CA GLY A 90 -6.57 5.69 -14.59
C GLY A 90 -6.51 6.99 -15.36
N GLN A 91 -6.68 8.09 -14.63
CA GLN A 91 -6.60 9.45 -15.14
C GLN A 91 -6.28 10.45 -14.04
N VAL A 92 -5.81 11.64 -14.43
CA VAL A 92 -5.62 12.75 -13.50
C VAL A 92 -6.98 13.31 -13.08
N ILE A 93 -7.22 13.40 -11.76
CA ILE A 93 -8.47 13.91 -11.19
C ILE A 93 -8.32 15.26 -10.47
N HIS A 94 -7.08 15.61 -10.08
CA HIS A 94 -6.79 16.87 -9.42
C HIS A 94 -5.38 17.34 -9.77
N THR A 95 -5.20 18.66 -9.88
CA THR A 95 -3.89 19.30 -10.08
C THR A 95 -3.71 20.44 -9.07
N GLY A 96 -2.52 20.49 -8.49
CA GLY A 96 -1.97 21.63 -7.78
C GLY A 96 -0.95 22.36 -8.65
N LYS A 97 -0.04 23.12 -8.03
CA LYS A 97 0.99 23.87 -8.76
C LYS A 97 2.01 22.97 -9.46
N SER A 98 2.50 21.94 -8.76
CA SER A 98 3.57 21.04 -9.22
C SER A 98 3.26 19.57 -8.92
N SER A 99 2.01 19.29 -8.57
CA SER A 99 1.57 17.97 -8.09
C SER A 99 0.22 17.65 -8.67
N MET A 100 -0.04 16.38 -8.92
CA MET A 100 -1.33 15.90 -9.41
C MET A 100 -1.76 14.66 -8.65
N GLU A 101 -3.07 14.48 -8.53
CA GLU A 101 -3.68 13.25 -8.02
C GLU A 101 -4.17 12.44 -9.22
N VAL A 102 -3.64 11.22 -9.34
CA VAL A 102 -4.02 10.25 -10.36
C VAL A 102 -4.91 9.21 -9.69
N ALA A 103 -6.16 9.12 -10.14
CA ALA A 103 -7.03 8.03 -9.76
C ALA A 103 -6.72 6.84 -10.64
N VAL A 104 -6.52 5.68 -10.03
CA VAL A 104 -6.36 4.41 -10.73
C VAL A 104 -7.41 3.41 -10.27
N ARG A 105 -7.78 2.54 -11.17
CA ARG A 105 -8.81 1.53 -10.98
C ARG A 105 -8.29 0.21 -11.52
N MET A 106 -8.52 -0.85 -10.76
CA MET A 106 -8.24 -2.22 -11.16
C MET A 106 -9.56 -2.97 -11.25
N GLU A 107 -9.81 -3.57 -12.41
CA GLU A 107 -11.08 -4.23 -12.72
C GLU A 107 -10.82 -5.66 -13.18
N ALA A 108 -11.72 -6.56 -12.82
CA ALA A 108 -11.81 -7.87 -13.41
C ALA A 108 -12.88 -7.84 -14.51
N ILE A 109 -12.52 -8.38 -15.67
CA ILE A 109 -13.40 -8.51 -16.82
C ILE A 109 -14.03 -9.89 -16.78
N GLN A 110 -15.36 -9.92 -16.69
CA GLN A 110 -16.14 -11.15 -16.71
C GLN A 110 -16.28 -11.69 -18.13
N LYS A 111 -16.69 -12.96 -18.26
CA LYS A 111 -16.86 -13.61 -19.59
C LYS A 111 -17.92 -12.93 -20.48
N ASP A 112 -18.89 -12.27 -19.87
CA ASP A 112 -19.93 -11.50 -20.57
C ASP A 112 -19.50 -10.06 -20.89
N GLY A 113 -18.25 -9.69 -20.58
CA GLY A 113 -17.71 -8.34 -20.77
C GLY A 113 -18.03 -7.36 -19.65
N THR A 114 -18.76 -7.78 -18.61
CA THR A 114 -19.03 -6.91 -17.46
C THR A 114 -17.76 -6.67 -16.63
N GLU A 115 -17.66 -5.48 -16.06
CA GLU A 115 -16.48 -5.02 -15.34
C GLU A 115 -16.78 -4.96 -13.84
N GLU A 116 -16.02 -5.70 -13.05
CA GLU A 116 -16.12 -5.65 -11.59
C GLU A 116 -14.91 -4.88 -11.05
N THR A 117 -15.17 -3.77 -10.34
CA THR A 117 -14.08 -3.03 -9.70
C THR A 117 -13.52 -3.80 -8.52
N ILE A 118 -12.25 -4.18 -8.62
CA ILE A 118 -11.52 -4.95 -7.61
C ILE A 118 -10.82 -4.04 -6.61
N MET A 119 -10.25 -2.94 -7.07
CA MET A 119 -9.52 -1.99 -6.23
C MET A 119 -9.58 -0.58 -6.84
N LEU A 120 -9.68 0.41 -5.96
CA LEU A 120 -9.47 1.82 -6.31
C LEU A 120 -8.23 2.32 -5.59
N GLY A 121 -7.39 3.05 -6.31
CA GLY A 121 -6.16 3.62 -5.80
C GLY A 121 -6.02 5.09 -6.19
N ARG A 122 -5.22 5.83 -5.43
CA ARG A 122 -4.89 7.21 -5.74
C ARG A 122 -3.41 7.45 -5.52
N PHE A 123 -2.76 7.96 -6.56
CA PHE A 123 -1.34 8.23 -6.58
C PHE A 123 -1.12 9.73 -6.65
N PHE A 124 -0.31 10.25 -5.74
CA PHE A 124 0.09 11.65 -5.74
C PHE A 124 1.43 11.77 -6.43
N MET A 125 1.41 12.32 -7.63
CA MET A 125 2.58 12.49 -8.47
C MET A 125 3.08 13.92 -8.34
N VAL A 126 4.40 14.10 -8.31
CA VAL A 126 5.05 15.42 -8.22
C VAL A 126 6.00 15.61 -9.39
N CYS A 127 5.89 16.76 -10.03
CA CYS A 127 6.79 17.19 -11.09
C CYS A 127 8.00 17.91 -10.48
N ARG A 128 9.19 17.51 -10.91
CA ARG A 128 10.48 18.03 -10.46
C ARG A 128 11.31 18.46 -11.65
N ASP A 129 12.00 19.58 -11.54
CA ASP A 129 12.98 20.02 -12.54
C ASP A 129 14.21 19.10 -12.50
N ALA A 130 14.63 18.59 -13.66
CA ALA A 130 15.66 17.56 -13.78
C ALA A 130 17.07 18.06 -13.36
N ARG A 131 17.32 19.37 -13.45
CA ARG A 131 18.62 19.98 -13.13
C ARG A 131 18.69 20.46 -11.68
N THR A 132 17.61 21.06 -11.18
CA THR A 132 17.57 21.70 -9.86
C THR A 132 16.92 20.82 -8.79
N HIS A 133 16.23 19.74 -9.18
CA HIS A 133 15.43 18.86 -8.32
C HIS A 133 14.31 19.58 -7.52
N LYS A 134 14.03 20.85 -7.85
CA LYS A 134 12.96 21.65 -7.24
C LYS A 134 11.62 21.33 -7.90
N ALA A 135 10.53 21.71 -7.24
CA ALA A 135 9.19 21.57 -7.79
C ALA A 135 9.04 22.36 -9.10
N SER A 136 8.52 21.70 -10.15
CA SER A 136 8.28 22.30 -11.47
C SER A 136 6.77 22.42 -11.72
N PRO A 137 6.30 23.53 -12.32
CA PRO A 137 4.87 23.69 -12.60
C PRO A 137 4.35 22.64 -13.57
N ILE A 138 3.05 22.32 -13.47
CA ILE A 138 2.34 21.39 -14.35
C ILE A 138 1.12 22.06 -14.99
N ASN A 139 0.58 21.43 -16.04
CA ASN A 139 -0.64 21.89 -16.70
C ASN A 139 -1.83 21.84 -15.73
N PRO A 140 -2.60 22.92 -15.57
CA PRO A 140 -3.83 22.89 -14.78
C PRO A 140 -4.88 22.01 -15.48
N LEU A 141 -5.76 21.39 -14.69
CA LEU A 141 -6.92 20.69 -15.23
C LEU A 141 -7.96 21.69 -15.73
N ILE A 142 -8.46 21.44 -16.93
CA ILE A 142 -9.68 22.06 -17.43
C ILE A 142 -10.86 21.22 -16.90
N ILE A 143 -11.81 21.87 -16.23
CA ILE A 143 -12.91 21.23 -15.49
C ILE A 143 -14.24 21.67 -16.12
N ASP A 144 -14.54 21.12 -17.30
CA ASP A 144 -15.70 21.56 -18.08
C ASP A 144 -16.96 20.76 -17.76
N LEU A 145 -16.82 19.47 -17.47
CA LEU A 145 -17.93 18.56 -17.19
C LEU A 145 -18.30 18.54 -15.70
N GLU A 146 -19.57 18.28 -15.38
CA GLU A 146 -20.00 18.11 -13.98
C GLU A 146 -19.28 16.93 -13.31
N GLU A 147 -19.03 15.85 -14.04
CA GLU A 147 -18.23 14.72 -13.54
C GLU A 147 -16.82 15.16 -13.15
N ASP A 148 -16.16 15.97 -13.98
CA ASP A 148 -14.84 16.54 -13.70
C ASP A 148 -14.87 17.41 -12.43
N LYS A 149 -15.94 18.20 -12.21
CA LYS A 149 -16.11 19.00 -10.98
C LYS A 149 -16.24 18.11 -9.74
N THR A 150 -16.99 17.01 -9.84
CA THR A 150 -17.14 16.07 -8.72
C THR A 150 -15.81 15.41 -8.37
N LEU A 151 -15.05 14.95 -9.37
CA LEU A 151 -13.74 14.33 -9.19
C LEU A 151 -12.73 15.30 -8.58
N PHE A 152 -12.72 16.55 -9.04
CA PHE A 152 -11.85 17.58 -8.48
C PHE A 152 -12.19 17.90 -7.02
N ALA A 153 -13.48 18.04 -6.68
CA ALA A 153 -13.95 18.29 -5.32
C ALA A 153 -13.63 17.11 -4.37
N ILE A 154 -13.67 15.88 -4.88
CA ILE A 154 -13.23 14.68 -4.18
C ILE A 154 -11.73 14.80 -3.82
N GLY A 155 -10.88 15.23 -4.76
CA GLY A 155 -9.44 15.46 -4.52
C GLY A 155 -9.16 16.49 -3.41
N GLU A 156 -9.89 17.61 -3.37
CA GLU A 156 -9.74 18.60 -2.29
C GLU A 156 -10.13 18.02 -0.92
N LYS A 157 -11.19 17.20 -0.84
CA LYS A 157 -11.55 16.50 0.40
C LYS A 157 -10.47 15.51 0.84
N HIS A 158 -9.84 14.81 -0.08
CA HIS A 158 -8.74 13.87 0.25
C HIS A 158 -7.52 14.60 0.81
N LYS A 159 -7.15 15.71 0.19
CA LYS A 159 -6.06 16.57 0.68
C LYS A 159 -6.31 17.03 2.12
N ALA A 160 -7.52 17.46 2.45
CA ALA A 160 -7.90 17.85 3.81
C ALA A 160 -7.83 16.67 4.80
N LYS A 161 -8.41 15.51 4.44
CA LYS A 161 -8.35 14.29 5.28
C LYS A 161 -6.91 13.87 5.59
N ARG A 162 -6.00 13.95 4.63
CA ARG A 162 -4.58 13.63 4.82
C ARG A 162 -3.92 14.54 5.85
N GLN A 163 -4.21 15.85 5.82
CA GLN A 163 -3.69 16.81 6.79
C GLN A 163 -4.19 16.51 8.21
N THR A 164 -5.48 16.21 8.36
CA THR A 164 -6.05 15.80 9.66
C THR A 164 -5.45 14.49 10.17
N ARG A 165 -5.23 13.50 9.31
CA ARG A 165 -4.57 12.24 9.72
C ARG A 165 -3.14 12.48 10.20
N ALA A 166 -2.41 13.38 9.54
CA ALA A 166 -1.04 13.71 9.93
C ALA A 166 -0.95 14.47 11.27
N SER A 167 -1.95 15.27 11.64
CA SER A 167 -1.99 15.93 12.95
C SER A 167 -2.35 14.97 14.09
N ALA A 168 -3.13 13.92 13.81
CA ALA A 168 -3.54 12.91 14.80
C ALA A 168 -2.53 11.76 15.02
N ALA A 169 -1.33 11.82 14.44
CA ALA A 169 -0.33 10.77 14.55
C ALA A 169 0.13 10.54 16.01
N LEU A 170 0.32 9.28 16.41
CA LEU A 170 0.76 8.92 17.77
C LEU A 170 2.18 9.38 18.11
N THR A 171 2.96 9.75 17.09
CA THR A 171 4.25 10.42 17.25
C THR A 171 4.14 11.87 17.71
N ARG A 172 2.95 12.47 17.61
CA ARG A 172 2.67 13.88 17.95
C ARG A 172 1.71 14.04 19.11
N VAL A 173 0.70 13.17 19.18
CA VAL A 173 -0.39 13.22 20.15
C VAL A 173 -0.47 11.89 20.89
N PRO A 174 -0.63 11.89 22.23
CA PRO A 174 -0.75 10.64 22.98
C PRO A 174 -2.01 9.84 22.57
N PRO A 175 -2.07 8.54 22.91
CA PRO A 175 -3.28 7.73 22.76
C PRO A 175 -4.49 8.35 23.46
N THR A 176 -5.66 8.13 22.88
CA THR A 176 -6.93 8.47 23.54
C THR A 176 -7.17 7.59 24.77
N SER A 177 -8.03 8.04 25.69
CA SER A 177 -8.36 7.25 26.90
C SER A 177 -8.91 5.86 26.57
N ALA A 178 -9.69 5.73 25.50
CA ALA A 178 -10.21 4.43 25.03
C ALA A 178 -9.09 3.52 24.50
N GLU A 179 -8.11 4.07 23.80
CA GLU A 179 -6.94 3.32 23.31
C GLU A 179 -6.02 2.88 24.45
N ALA A 180 -5.79 3.77 25.43
CA ALA A 180 -5.04 3.43 26.64
C ALA A 180 -5.72 2.32 27.44
N ALA A 181 -7.06 2.36 27.57
CA ALA A 181 -7.84 1.31 28.22
C ALA A 181 -7.74 -0.03 27.46
N ALA A 182 -7.79 -0.01 26.12
CA ALA A 182 -7.63 -1.21 25.31
C ALA A 182 -6.23 -1.84 25.46
N LEU A 183 -5.17 -1.02 25.49
CA LEU A 183 -3.81 -1.49 25.79
C LEU A 183 -3.71 -2.09 27.19
N HIS A 184 -4.31 -1.44 28.19
CA HIS A 184 -4.28 -1.95 29.56
C HIS A 184 -5.04 -3.29 29.69
N GLN A 185 -6.18 -3.43 29.01
CA GLN A 185 -6.90 -4.70 28.94
C GLN A 185 -6.06 -5.81 28.29
N MET A 186 -5.34 -5.50 27.20
CA MET A 186 -4.39 -6.43 26.57
C MET A 186 -3.29 -6.86 27.54
N TYR A 187 -2.73 -5.90 28.30
CA TYR A 187 -1.70 -6.16 29.30
C TYR A 187 -2.19 -7.13 30.38
N LEU A 188 -3.38 -6.89 30.94
CA LEU A 188 -3.99 -7.76 31.96
C LEU A 188 -4.24 -9.18 31.42
N GLN A 189 -4.66 -9.30 30.16
CA GLN A 189 -5.01 -10.60 29.57
C GLN A 189 -3.80 -11.42 29.13
N TYR A 190 -2.74 -10.80 28.61
CA TYR A 190 -1.64 -11.53 27.97
C TYR A 190 -0.24 -11.24 28.51
N VAL A 191 -0.02 -10.13 29.22
CA VAL A 191 1.35 -9.75 29.64
C VAL A 191 1.61 -10.12 31.10
N GLN A 192 0.59 -10.08 31.97
CA GLN A 192 0.75 -10.33 33.40
C GLN A 192 1.39 -11.70 33.73
N ASN A 193 1.26 -12.70 32.85
CA ASN A 193 1.87 -14.03 33.02
C ASN A 193 3.02 -14.26 32.01
N GLU A 194 4.24 -13.85 32.35
CA GLU A 194 5.39 -13.93 31.45
C GLU A 194 5.96 -15.35 31.22
N LYS A 195 5.50 -16.37 31.96
CA LYS A 195 6.10 -17.71 31.90
C LYS A 195 5.50 -18.59 30.78
N GLY A 196 6.37 -19.11 29.91
CA GLY A 196 6.08 -20.18 28.96
C GLY A 196 5.12 -19.82 27.81
N ASP A 197 4.65 -20.86 27.13
CA ASP A 197 3.60 -20.80 26.12
C ASP A 197 2.27 -20.42 26.79
N PHE A 198 1.94 -19.14 26.77
CA PHE A 198 0.71 -18.61 27.36
C PHE A 198 -0.44 -18.64 26.36
N VAL A 199 -1.58 -19.16 26.80
CA VAL A 199 -2.85 -19.13 26.07
C VAL A 199 -3.78 -18.15 26.77
N GLY A 200 -4.28 -17.17 26.02
CA GLY A 200 -5.21 -16.17 26.52
C GLY A 200 -6.60 -16.74 26.83
N PRO A 201 -7.47 -15.94 27.47
CA PRO A 201 -8.84 -16.34 27.78
C PRO A 201 -9.69 -16.62 26.52
N ASP A 202 -9.28 -16.13 25.36
CA ASP A 202 -9.90 -16.38 24.06
C ASP A 202 -9.36 -17.63 23.34
N GLY A 203 -8.48 -18.40 23.98
CA GLY A 203 -7.86 -19.60 23.41
C GLY A 203 -6.72 -19.31 22.43
N LEU A 204 -6.30 -18.05 22.26
CA LEU A 204 -5.19 -17.70 21.37
C LEU A 204 -3.84 -17.80 22.08
N HIS A 205 -2.87 -18.40 21.39
CA HIS A 205 -1.49 -18.42 21.85
C HIS A 205 -0.85 -17.03 21.72
N ARG A 206 -0.20 -16.56 22.78
CA ARG A 206 0.55 -15.31 22.75
C ARG A 206 1.79 -15.45 21.86
N VAL A 207 2.03 -14.43 21.04
CA VAL A 207 3.29 -14.22 20.33
C VAL A 207 3.75 -12.79 20.60
N TRP A 208 5.01 -12.61 21.01
CA TRP A 208 5.55 -11.26 21.20
C TRP A 208 5.74 -10.57 19.87
N MET A 209 5.41 -9.29 19.81
CA MET A 209 5.50 -8.49 18.59
C MET A 209 6.90 -8.53 17.97
N GLY A 210 7.94 -8.42 18.80
CA GLY A 210 9.35 -8.52 18.36
C GLY A 210 9.74 -9.86 17.75
N ASP A 211 9.09 -10.96 18.15
CA ASP A 211 9.39 -12.32 17.66
C ASP A 211 8.78 -12.59 16.28
N THR A 212 7.92 -11.68 15.80
CA THR A 212 7.31 -11.77 14.46
C THR A 212 8.15 -11.11 13.37
N LYS A 213 9.35 -10.62 13.68
CA LYS A 213 10.16 -9.86 12.73
C LYS A 213 10.76 -10.74 11.65
N LEU A 214 10.63 -10.31 10.40
CA LEU A 214 11.41 -10.84 9.28
C LEU A 214 12.22 -9.72 8.64
N GLU A 215 13.36 -10.09 8.05
CA GLU A 215 14.22 -9.16 7.32
C GLU A 215 14.54 -9.68 5.92
N LYS A 216 14.64 -8.75 4.98
CA LYS A 216 15.15 -8.98 3.63
C LYS A 216 16.12 -7.87 3.28
N CYS A 217 17.38 -8.24 3.03
CA CYS A 217 18.44 -7.29 2.65
C CYS A 217 18.87 -7.58 1.22
N MET A 218 18.93 -6.55 0.37
CA MET A 218 19.31 -6.73 -1.03
C MET A 218 19.96 -5.48 -1.63
N MET A 219 20.77 -5.67 -2.66
CA MET A 219 21.38 -4.59 -3.42
C MET A 219 20.41 -4.07 -4.49
N MET A 220 20.40 -2.75 -4.67
CA MET A 220 19.55 -2.06 -5.65
C MET A 220 20.25 -1.97 -7.00
N PHE A 221 19.69 -2.59 -8.04
CA PHE A 221 20.31 -2.66 -9.36
C PHE A 221 19.62 -1.75 -10.39
N PRO A 222 20.31 -1.38 -11.50
CA PRO A 222 19.74 -0.53 -12.54
C PRO A 222 18.47 -1.07 -13.19
N GLN A 223 18.21 -2.37 -13.20
CA GLN A 223 17.02 -2.96 -13.83
C GLN A 223 15.72 -2.50 -13.15
N GLU A 224 15.81 -2.10 -11.88
CA GLU A 224 14.68 -1.75 -11.01
C GLU A 224 14.48 -0.22 -10.92
N ARG A 225 15.09 0.52 -11.85
CA ARG A 225 15.09 1.98 -11.87
C ARG A 225 13.89 2.53 -12.63
N ASN A 226 13.42 3.68 -12.18
CA ASN A 226 12.58 4.55 -12.98
C ASN A 226 13.40 5.31 -14.04
N VAL A 227 12.71 6.07 -14.89
CA VAL A 227 13.30 6.94 -15.92
C VAL A 227 14.33 7.94 -15.38
N HIS A 228 14.42 8.16 -14.06
CA HIS A 228 15.36 9.07 -13.38
C HIS A 228 16.47 8.37 -12.62
N GLN A 229 16.75 7.10 -12.95
CA GLN A 229 17.88 6.35 -12.38
C GLN A 229 17.78 6.21 -10.85
N LYS A 230 16.57 6.20 -10.30
CA LYS A 230 16.27 5.88 -8.90
C LYS A 230 15.39 4.66 -8.85
N ILE A 231 15.46 3.92 -7.75
CA ILE A 231 14.61 2.74 -7.59
C ILE A 231 13.15 3.16 -7.55
N PHE A 232 12.35 2.42 -8.31
CA PHE A 232 10.97 2.74 -8.59
C PHE A 232 10.07 2.49 -7.37
N GLY A 233 9.06 3.36 -7.15
CA GLY A 233 8.17 3.29 -6.00
C GLY A 233 7.35 2.00 -5.98
N GLY A 234 6.82 1.62 -7.15
CA GLY A 234 6.14 0.36 -7.40
C GLY A 234 6.95 -0.86 -7.01
N TYR A 235 8.24 -0.87 -7.36
CA TYR A 235 9.13 -1.97 -7.02
C TYR A 235 9.31 -2.11 -5.49
N LEU A 236 9.50 -1.01 -4.78
CA LEU A 236 9.57 -1.02 -3.31
C LEU A 236 8.26 -1.54 -2.69
N MET A 237 7.11 -1.15 -3.24
CA MET A 237 5.80 -1.66 -2.82
C MET A 237 5.70 -3.18 -3.02
N ARG A 238 6.13 -3.70 -4.17
CA ARG A 238 6.15 -5.15 -4.42
C ARG A 238 7.01 -5.89 -3.41
N LEU A 239 8.24 -5.43 -3.19
CA LEU A 239 9.15 -6.07 -2.23
C LEU A 239 8.60 -6.04 -0.80
N ALA A 240 8.02 -4.91 -0.39
CA ALA A 240 7.41 -4.77 0.93
C ALA A 240 6.16 -5.65 1.08
N TYR A 241 5.33 -5.76 0.03
CA TYR A 241 4.19 -6.67 -0.01
C TYR A 241 4.64 -8.12 0.17
N GLU A 242 5.64 -8.57 -0.58
CA GLU A 242 6.14 -9.95 -0.52
C GLU A 242 6.67 -10.30 0.89
N LEU A 243 7.42 -9.40 1.53
CA LEU A 243 7.91 -9.61 2.89
C LEU A 243 6.77 -9.58 3.93
N GLY A 244 5.85 -8.62 3.81
CA GLY A 244 4.70 -8.52 4.71
C GLY A 244 3.76 -9.74 4.62
N PHE A 245 3.54 -10.25 3.40
CA PHE A 245 2.77 -11.45 3.13
C PHE A 245 3.39 -12.68 3.84
N ALA A 246 4.69 -12.90 3.67
CA ALA A 246 5.39 -13.99 4.36
C ALA A 246 5.30 -13.87 5.89
N THR A 247 5.37 -12.65 6.42
CA THR A 247 5.23 -12.38 7.86
C THR A 247 3.84 -12.75 8.37
N ALA A 248 2.80 -12.39 7.61
CA ALA A 248 1.42 -12.73 7.93
C ALA A 248 1.20 -14.25 7.91
N GLU A 249 1.66 -14.96 6.86
CA GLU A 249 1.52 -16.42 6.76
C GLU A 249 2.23 -17.18 7.89
N LEU A 250 3.43 -16.74 8.30
CA LEU A 250 4.14 -17.37 9.43
C LEU A 250 3.40 -17.20 10.75
N LEU A 251 2.70 -16.07 10.94
CA LEU A 251 1.86 -15.86 12.12
C LEU A 251 0.59 -16.71 12.07
N THR A 252 -0.14 -16.68 10.96
CA THR A 252 -1.44 -17.36 10.83
C THR A 252 -1.30 -18.87 10.69
N GLY A 253 -0.19 -19.34 10.12
CA GLY A 253 0.03 -20.74 9.77
C GLY A 253 -0.85 -21.22 8.61
N CYS A 254 -1.40 -20.31 7.81
CA CYS A 254 -2.23 -20.61 6.64
C CYS A 254 -2.13 -19.50 5.60
N HIS A 255 -2.63 -19.79 4.39
CA HIS A 255 -2.73 -18.81 3.32
C HIS A 255 -3.55 -17.58 3.78
N VAL A 256 -3.08 -16.40 3.40
CA VAL A 256 -3.75 -15.13 3.70
C VAL A 256 -4.19 -14.38 2.45
N LEU A 257 -5.36 -13.74 2.51
CA LEU A 257 -5.92 -12.94 1.43
C LEU A 257 -5.68 -11.46 1.72
N PHE A 258 -5.24 -10.72 0.70
CA PHE A 258 -4.98 -9.29 0.84
C PHE A 258 -6.28 -8.52 1.01
N LEU A 259 -6.31 -7.59 1.98
CA LEU A 259 -7.47 -6.73 2.22
C LEU A 259 -7.18 -5.27 1.90
N SER A 260 -6.02 -4.75 2.31
CA SER A 260 -5.71 -3.34 2.09
C SER A 260 -4.24 -2.99 2.28
N LEU A 261 -3.84 -1.91 1.62
CA LEU A 261 -2.59 -1.20 1.79
C LEU A 261 -2.95 0.19 2.34
N ASP A 262 -2.40 0.56 3.49
CA ASP A 262 -2.58 1.91 4.01
C ASP A 262 -1.81 2.94 3.15
N GLY A 263 -2.12 4.22 3.33
CA GLY A 263 -1.44 5.28 2.57
C GLY A 263 0.06 5.32 2.87
N ILE A 264 0.86 5.34 1.81
CA ILE A 264 2.33 5.35 1.84
C ILE A 264 2.83 6.76 1.52
N SER A 265 3.88 7.20 2.18
CA SER A 265 4.65 8.38 1.77
C SER A 265 6.09 7.99 1.43
N PHE A 266 6.55 8.37 0.23
CA PHE A 266 7.92 8.14 -0.21
C PHE A 266 8.79 9.30 0.29
N ALA A 267 9.36 9.12 1.48
CA ALA A 267 10.07 10.20 2.17
C ALA A 267 11.39 10.56 1.48
N LYS A 268 12.10 9.54 0.95
CA LYS A 268 13.42 9.71 0.34
C LYS A 268 13.60 8.76 -0.84
N PRO A 269 14.29 9.20 -1.91
CA PRO A 269 14.61 8.33 -3.04
C PRO A 269 15.64 7.28 -2.63
N VAL A 270 15.53 6.09 -3.22
CA VAL A 270 16.50 4.99 -3.05
C VAL A 270 17.46 4.99 -4.24
N PRO A 271 18.77 5.26 -4.04
CA PRO A 271 19.76 5.23 -5.13
C PRO A 271 20.06 3.82 -5.62
N ILE A 272 20.39 3.70 -6.90
CA ILE A 272 21.01 2.48 -7.44
C ILE A 272 22.35 2.25 -6.74
N GLY A 273 22.69 0.98 -6.50
CA GLY A 273 23.89 0.54 -5.79
C GLY A 273 23.77 0.57 -4.27
N SER A 274 22.70 1.15 -3.73
CA SER A 274 22.46 1.15 -2.28
C SER A 274 22.04 -0.24 -1.77
N ILE A 275 22.32 -0.50 -0.50
CA ILE A 275 21.80 -1.66 0.21
C ILE A 275 20.44 -1.27 0.79
N LEU A 276 19.39 -1.99 0.39
CA LEU A 276 18.05 -1.84 0.92
C LEU A 276 17.79 -2.95 1.96
N ARG A 277 17.48 -2.56 3.20
CA ARG A 277 16.96 -3.45 4.24
C ARG A 277 15.47 -3.23 4.40
N LEU A 278 14.70 -4.29 4.22
CA LEU A 278 13.28 -4.36 4.57
C LEU A 278 13.15 -5.12 5.88
N THR A 279 12.43 -4.56 6.85
CA THR A 279 12.11 -5.22 8.12
C THR A 279 10.60 -5.19 8.30
N SER A 280 9.98 -6.36 8.39
CA SER A 280 8.55 -6.50 8.65
C SER A 280 8.28 -6.95 10.08
N GLN A 281 7.09 -6.66 10.58
CA GLN A 281 6.59 -7.18 11.85
C GLN A 281 5.07 -7.06 11.92
N ILE A 282 4.44 -7.97 12.65
CA ILE A 282 3.00 -7.90 12.91
C ILE A 282 2.73 -6.77 13.89
N LEU A 283 1.81 -5.86 13.55
CA LEU A 283 1.44 -4.74 14.41
C LEU A 283 0.20 -5.07 15.23
N HIS A 284 -0.81 -5.70 14.61
CA HIS A 284 -2.07 -5.99 15.28
C HIS A 284 -2.74 -7.22 14.68
N THR A 285 -3.47 -7.97 15.50
CA THR A 285 -4.30 -9.11 15.09
C THR A 285 -5.71 -8.95 15.65
N THR A 286 -6.73 -9.20 14.84
CA THR A 286 -8.13 -9.16 15.27
C THR A 286 -8.98 -10.16 14.48
N LYS A 287 -10.27 -10.22 14.78
CA LYS A 287 -11.29 -10.92 13.99
C LYS A 287 -12.48 -9.98 13.75
N SER A 288 -13.28 -10.30 12.75
CA SER A 288 -14.58 -9.65 12.52
C SER A 288 -15.62 -10.69 12.13
N GLU A 289 -16.89 -10.30 12.04
CA GLU A 289 -17.95 -11.20 11.55
C GLU A 289 -17.68 -11.74 10.14
N GLN A 290 -16.95 -10.97 9.32
CA GLN A 290 -16.67 -11.31 7.92
C GLN A 290 -15.39 -12.14 7.76
N PHE A 291 -14.41 -11.91 8.65
CA PHE A 291 -13.08 -12.47 8.54
C PHE A 291 -12.69 -13.07 9.89
N PRO A 292 -12.54 -14.40 9.98
CA PRO A 292 -12.26 -15.09 11.24
C PRO A 292 -10.84 -14.80 11.76
N GLY A 293 -9.96 -14.28 10.91
CA GLY A 293 -8.67 -13.75 11.27
C GLY A 293 -8.25 -12.58 10.39
N ILE A 294 -7.77 -11.51 11.02
CA ILE A 294 -7.23 -10.32 10.35
C ILE A 294 -5.88 -9.99 10.99
N VAL A 295 -4.89 -9.75 10.15
CA VAL A 295 -3.52 -9.46 10.54
C VAL A 295 -3.07 -8.17 9.86
N HIS A 296 -2.59 -7.23 10.64
CA HIS A 296 -2.01 -5.97 10.16
C HIS A 296 -0.50 -6.00 10.37
N VAL A 297 0.26 -5.72 9.30
CA VAL A 297 1.72 -5.87 9.26
C VAL A 297 2.33 -4.55 8.82
N GLY A 298 3.38 -4.13 9.52
CA GLY A 298 4.22 -3.00 9.13
C GLY A 298 5.49 -3.51 8.47
N VAL A 299 5.95 -2.82 7.43
CA VAL A 299 7.20 -3.09 6.74
C VAL A 299 7.97 -1.79 6.57
N GLN A 300 9.15 -1.72 7.18
CA GLN A 300 10.02 -0.55 7.09
C GLN A 300 11.09 -0.79 6.04
N ALA A 301 11.31 0.19 5.16
CA ALA A 301 12.37 0.16 4.17
C ALA A 301 13.44 1.18 4.53
N ASN A 302 14.66 0.69 4.72
CA ASN A 302 15.81 1.49 5.10
C ASN A 302 16.92 1.33 4.05
N VAL A 303 17.52 2.44 3.65
CA VAL A 303 18.80 2.44 2.93
C VAL A 303 19.92 2.40 3.96
N VAL A 304 20.86 1.48 3.77
CA VAL A 304 22.03 1.31 4.64
C VAL A 304 23.24 1.99 4.01
N ASP A 305 23.87 2.88 4.78
CA ASP A 305 25.15 3.48 4.43
C ASP A 305 26.28 2.45 4.65
N VAL A 306 27.02 2.12 3.59
CA VAL A 306 28.02 1.05 3.62
C VAL A 306 29.22 1.40 4.51
N ALA A 307 29.62 2.66 4.55
CA ALA A 307 30.80 3.09 5.29
C ALA A 307 30.56 3.16 6.81
N THR A 308 29.36 3.56 7.21
CA THR A 308 29.01 3.84 8.62
C THR A 308 28.05 2.82 9.23
N GLY A 309 27.39 2.00 8.42
CA GLY A 309 26.32 1.09 8.84
C GLY A 309 25.04 1.82 9.27
N LYS A 310 24.95 3.15 9.12
CA LYS A 310 23.77 3.92 9.50
C LYS A 310 22.62 3.65 8.55
N GLU A 311 21.44 3.49 9.12
CA GLU A 311 20.22 3.26 8.35
C GLU A 311 19.38 4.53 8.23
N GLN A 312 18.80 4.73 7.05
CA GLN A 312 17.89 5.82 6.78
C GLN A 312 16.58 5.27 6.22
N THR A 313 15.50 5.44 6.96
CA THR A 313 14.15 5.05 6.52
C THR A 313 13.71 5.89 5.32
N THR A 314 13.31 5.20 4.26
CA THR A 314 12.77 5.79 3.03
C THR A 314 11.26 5.65 2.98
N ASN A 315 10.74 4.52 3.47
CA ASN A 315 9.33 4.18 3.42
C ASN A 315 8.89 3.35 4.64
N ASP A 316 7.63 3.53 5.02
CA ASP A 316 6.90 2.69 5.97
C ASP A 316 5.63 2.22 5.23
N PHE A 317 5.51 0.91 5.04
CA PHE A 317 4.37 0.28 4.38
C PHE A 317 3.54 -0.44 5.42
N ARG A 318 2.22 -0.39 5.28
CA ARG A 318 1.32 -1.12 6.18
C ARG A 318 0.26 -1.83 5.38
N PHE A 319 0.16 -3.12 5.65
CA PHE A 319 -0.68 -4.02 4.89
C PHE A 319 -1.60 -4.76 5.84
N THR A 320 -2.80 -5.03 5.37
CA THR A 320 -3.77 -5.85 6.08
C THR A 320 -4.11 -7.06 5.23
N TRP A 321 -4.02 -8.23 5.85
CA TRP A 321 -4.52 -9.48 5.29
C TRP A 321 -5.57 -10.09 6.20
N CYS A 322 -6.40 -10.97 5.65
CA CYS A 322 -7.21 -11.90 6.42
C CYS A 322 -6.77 -13.33 6.18
N THR A 323 -7.08 -14.22 7.11
CA THR A 323 -6.99 -15.66 6.87
C THR A 323 -8.02 -16.07 5.82
N ASP A 324 -7.82 -17.23 5.21
CA ASP A 324 -8.88 -17.89 4.45
C ASP A 324 -10.15 -17.98 5.31
N TYR A 325 -11.32 -17.72 4.71
CA TYR A 325 -12.60 -17.42 5.37
C TYR A 325 -13.09 -18.49 6.36
N GLN A 326 -12.46 -19.67 6.35
CA GLN A 326 -12.81 -20.81 7.19
C GLN A 326 -11.88 -20.98 8.41
N LEU A 327 -10.72 -20.32 8.43
CA LEU A 327 -9.67 -20.57 9.42
C LEU A 327 -9.54 -19.40 10.40
N PRO A 328 -9.91 -19.57 11.68
CA PRO A 328 -9.69 -18.55 12.69
C PRO A 328 -8.22 -18.41 13.06
N LEU A 329 -7.85 -17.27 13.63
CA LEU A 329 -6.54 -17.10 14.24
C LEU A 329 -6.35 -18.08 15.38
N LYS A 330 -5.13 -18.62 15.48
CA LYS A 330 -4.67 -19.44 16.62
C LYS A 330 -3.69 -18.68 17.52
N ARG A 331 -3.16 -17.57 17.02
CA ARG A 331 -2.10 -16.77 17.65
C ARG A 331 -2.52 -15.31 17.71
N LYS A 332 -2.10 -14.62 18.77
CA LYS A 332 -2.33 -13.19 18.98
C LYS A 332 -1.01 -12.47 19.22
N VAL A 333 -0.80 -11.38 18.49
CA VAL A 333 0.39 -10.55 18.70
C VAL A 333 0.21 -9.66 19.93
N VAL A 334 1.25 -9.57 20.75
CA VAL A 334 1.23 -8.79 22.00
C VAL A 334 2.48 -7.90 22.08
N PRO A 335 2.33 -6.58 22.27
CA PRO A 335 3.46 -5.68 22.43
C PRO A 335 4.12 -5.88 23.80
N LYS A 336 5.45 -5.81 23.85
CA LYS A 336 6.26 -5.89 25.08
C LYS A 336 6.79 -4.52 25.51
N THR A 337 7.15 -3.67 24.56
CA THR A 337 7.68 -2.33 24.84
C THR A 337 6.66 -1.22 24.57
N TYR A 338 6.88 -0.03 25.14
CA TYR A 338 6.03 1.14 24.84
C TYR A 338 6.02 1.48 23.34
N LYS A 339 7.18 1.38 22.67
CA LYS A 339 7.28 1.58 21.22
C LYS A 339 6.39 0.60 20.46
N GLU A 340 6.41 -0.67 20.86
CA GLU A 340 5.53 -1.69 20.27
C GLU A 340 4.06 -1.43 20.58
N ALA A 341 3.73 -0.95 21.78
CA ALA A 341 2.36 -0.57 22.14
C ALA A 341 1.81 0.57 21.26
N MET A 342 2.66 1.55 20.91
CA MET A 342 2.27 2.61 19.97
C MET A 342 1.99 2.03 18.58
N LEU A 343 2.87 1.16 18.07
CA LEU A 343 2.69 0.52 16.77
C LEU A 343 1.46 -0.40 16.74
N TRP A 344 1.18 -1.08 17.86
CA TRP A 344 -0.03 -1.89 18.04
C TRP A 344 -1.29 -1.03 17.95
N LEU A 345 -1.31 0.14 18.58
CA LEU A 345 -2.41 1.09 18.46
C LEU A 345 -2.54 1.66 17.04
N GLU A 346 -1.44 1.95 16.36
CA GLU A 346 -1.49 2.37 14.95
C GLU A 346 -2.12 1.29 14.09
N GLY A 347 -1.77 0.02 14.30
CA GLY A 347 -2.40 -1.10 13.63
C GLY A 347 -3.90 -1.22 13.96
N LYS A 348 -4.29 -0.99 15.22
CA LYS A 348 -5.71 -0.94 15.61
C LYS A 348 -6.46 0.17 14.85
N ARG A 349 -5.93 1.39 14.80
CA ARG A 349 -6.52 2.53 14.07
C ARG A 349 -6.71 2.21 12.58
N ALA A 350 -5.71 1.60 11.96
CA ALA A 350 -5.77 1.20 10.55
C ALA A 350 -6.88 0.17 10.30
N LEU A 351 -7.00 -0.83 11.17
CA LEU A 351 -8.04 -1.85 11.08
C LEU A 351 -9.45 -1.29 11.27
N ASP A 352 -9.63 -0.39 12.25
CA ASP A 352 -10.90 0.28 12.51
C ASP A 352 -11.33 1.13 11.30
N MET A 353 -10.38 1.86 10.68
CA MET A 353 -10.62 2.62 9.44
C MET A 353 -11.03 1.70 8.29
N GLY A 354 -10.32 0.60 8.08
CA GLY A 354 -10.66 -0.39 7.05
C GLY A 354 -12.04 -1.02 7.27
N ALA A 355 -12.41 -1.29 8.52
CA ALA A 355 -13.73 -1.82 8.85
C ALA A 355 -14.85 -0.83 8.54
N GLN A 356 -14.65 0.47 8.82
CA GLN A 356 -15.60 1.52 8.44
C GLN A 356 -15.79 1.60 6.93
N ILE A 357 -14.70 1.57 6.15
CA ILE A 357 -14.75 1.61 4.68
C ILE A 357 -15.52 0.40 4.13
N ARG A 358 -15.19 -0.81 4.58
CA ARG A 358 -15.89 -2.03 4.18
C ARG A 358 -17.36 -2.04 4.60
N GLY A 359 -17.68 -1.47 5.76
CA GLY A 359 -19.05 -1.32 6.24
C GLY A 359 -19.90 -0.38 5.38
N LEU A 360 -19.31 0.70 4.84
CA LEU A 360 -19.98 1.61 3.91
C LEU A 360 -20.27 0.94 2.56
N LEU A 361 -19.33 0.14 2.05
CA LEU A 361 -19.48 -0.58 0.77
C LEU A 361 -20.60 -1.63 0.79
N LYS A 362 -20.99 -2.13 1.96
CA LYS A 362 -22.12 -3.08 2.10
C LYS A 362 -23.50 -2.43 2.11
N ARG A 363 -23.58 -1.10 2.23
CA ARG A 363 -24.84 -0.34 2.31
C ARG A 363 -25.22 0.31 0.97
N VAL A 364 -24.36 0.17 -0.03
CA VAL A 364 -24.59 0.51 -1.43
C VAL A 364 -24.91 -0.79 -2.15
#